data_AF-A0A258VCH0-F1
#
_entry.id   AF-A0A258VCH0-F1
#
_cell.length_a   1.000
_cell.length_b   1.000
_cell.length_c   1.000
_cell.angle_alpha   90.00
_cell.angle_beta   90.00
_cell.angle_gamma   90.00
#
_symmetry.space_group_name_H-M   'P 1'
#
loop_
_entity.id
_entity.type
_entity.pdbx_description
1 polymer ?
#
loop_
_entity_poly.entity_id
_entity_poly.type
_entity_poly.pdbx_seq_one_letter_code
_entity_poly.pdbx_strand_id
1 'polypeptide(L)'
;MKTIPFYLLLVMTFGLAGLDKIIGAKIPSWFLEQFKGSLLDLFPGSMEFSFVAIALLEIATAAVLIVGLLKKEFLLKVANDKRLLQYGVVLAQVTFIALGFGQRLTHKYDAAGALFFYAALTFIAGQMALKAE
;
A
#
# COMPACT_ATOMS: atom_id res chain seq x y z
N MET A 1 -16.90 -10.94 10.93
CA MET A 1 -17.07 -9.47 11.05
C MET A 1 -15.90 -8.77 11.74
N LYS A 2 -15.27 -9.38 12.75
CA LYS A 2 -14.16 -8.77 13.52
C LYS A 2 -12.95 -8.31 12.67
N THR A 3 -12.79 -8.87 11.47
CA THR A 3 -11.67 -8.60 10.56
C THR A 3 -11.94 -7.50 9.53
N ILE A 4 -13.21 -7.08 9.37
CA ILE A 4 -13.59 -6.04 8.40
C ILE A 4 -12.87 -4.71 8.66
N PRO A 5 -12.77 -4.22 9.92
CA PRO A 5 -12.08 -2.95 10.18
C PRO A 5 -10.63 -2.92 9.70
N PHE A 6 -9.91 -4.05 9.78
CA PHE A 6 -8.54 -4.15 9.28
C PHE A 6 -8.47 -3.95 7.75
N TYR A 7 -9.33 -4.64 6.99
CA TYR A 7 -9.36 -4.46 5.54
C TYR A 7 -9.83 -3.06 5.13
N LEU A 8 -10.81 -2.50 5.84
CA LEU A 8 -11.26 -1.11 5.60
C LEU A 8 -10.16 -0.09 5.88
N LEU A 9 -9.37 -0.29 6.94
CA LEU A 9 -8.22 0.56 7.23
C LEU A 9 -7.26 0.60 6.04
N LEU A 10 -6.87 -0.57 5.52
CA LEU A 10 -5.97 -0.66 4.37
C LEU A 10 -6.58 -0.03 3.10
N VAL A 11 -7.87 -0.29 2.84
CA VAL A 11 -8.60 0.33 1.71
C VAL A 11 -8.60 1.85 1.82
N MET A 12 -8.85 2.40 3.01
CA MET A 12 -8.85 3.85 3.21
C MET A 12 -7.44 4.43 3.07
N THR A 13 -6.43 3.78 3.65
CA THR A 13 -5.04 4.23 3.56
C THR A 13 -4.55 4.27 2.12
N PHE A 14 -4.67 3.17 1.37
CA PHE A 14 -4.14 3.10 0.01
C PHE A 14 -5.08 3.67 -1.04
N GLY A 15 -6.39 3.54 -0.83
CA GLY A 15 -7.40 4.06 -1.75
C GLY A 15 -7.36 5.58 -1.82
N LEU A 16 -7.37 6.26 -0.68
CA LEU A 16 -7.27 7.72 -0.66
C LEU A 16 -5.90 8.21 -1.17
N ALA A 17 -4.81 7.62 -0.65
CA ALA A 17 -3.46 8.02 -1.05
C ALA A 17 -3.18 7.83 -2.54
N GLY A 18 -3.67 6.74 -3.13
CA GLY A 18 -3.53 6.47 -4.56
C GLY A 18 -4.46 7.33 -5.41
N LEU A 19 -5.70 7.55 -4.96
CA LEU A 19 -6.68 8.36 -5.69
C LEU A 19 -6.19 9.81 -5.81
N ASP A 20 -5.66 10.38 -4.73
CA ASP A 20 -5.09 11.73 -4.72
C ASP A 20 -3.95 11.86 -5.75
N LYS A 21 -3.11 10.84 -5.91
CA LYS A 21 -2.02 10.83 -6.90
C LYS A 21 -2.55 10.76 -8.34
N ILE A 22 -3.61 9.99 -8.59
CA ILE A 22 -4.21 9.88 -9.92
C ILE A 22 -4.97 11.16 -10.29
N ILE A 23 -5.81 11.68 -9.39
CA ILE A 23 -6.62 12.88 -9.64
C ILE A 23 -5.73 14.11 -9.82
N GLY A 24 -4.65 14.21 -9.04
CA GLY A 24 -3.67 15.29 -9.20
C GLY A 24 -3.07 15.35 -10.61
N ALA A 25 -3.05 14.22 -11.33
CA ALA A 25 -2.59 14.04 -12.72
C ALA A 25 -1.18 14.60 -13.04
N LYS A 26 -0.46 15.08 -12.02
CA LYS A 26 0.85 15.71 -12.09
C LYS A 26 1.65 15.28 -10.87
N ILE A 27 2.93 15.05 -11.09
CA ILE A 27 3.86 14.76 -10.01
C ILE A 27 4.11 16.06 -9.25
N PRO A 28 3.90 16.09 -7.93
CA PRO A 28 4.11 17.29 -7.14
C PRO A 28 5.58 17.73 -7.15
N SER A 29 5.83 19.04 -7.19
CA SER A 29 7.20 19.57 -7.13
C SER A 29 7.94 19.15 -5.86
N TRP A 30 7.24 19.10 -4.72
CA TRP A 30 7.81 18.64 -3.45
C TRP A 30 8.35 17.21 -3.52
N PHE A 31 7.77 16.35 -4.36
CA PHE A 31 8.24 14.98 -4.53
C PHE A 31 9.56 14.97 -5.28
N LEU A 32 9.65 15.70 -6.40
CA LEU A 32 10.88 15.83 -7.18
C LEU A 32 12.00 16.47 -6.34
N GLU A 33 11.68 17.51 -5.59
CA GLU A 33 12.62 18.16 -4.67
C GLU A 33 13.10 17.23 -3.56
N GLN A 34 12.20 16.44 -2.97
CA GLN A 34 12.52 15.49 -1.92
C GLN A 34 13.49 14.39 -2.39
N PHE A 35 13.35 13.92 -3.63
CA PHE A 35 14.17 12.83 -4.18
C PHE A 35 15.40 13.31 -4.96
N LYS A 36 15.59 14.63 -5.10
CA LYS A 36 16.76 15.21 -5.75
C LYS A 36 18.07 14.78 -5.08
N GLY A 37 19.05 14.35 -5.86
CA GLY A 37 20.33 13.82 -5.39
C GLY A 37 20.26 12.43 -4.75
N SER A 38 19.09 11.77 -4.76
CA SER A 38 18.95 10.39 -4.30
C SER A 38 19.26 9.37 -5.41
N LEU A 39 19.27 8.08 -5.08
CA LEU A 39 19.40 7.02 -6.08
C LEU A 39 18.33 7.06 -7.18
N LEU A 40 17.15 7.63 -6.89
CA LEU A 40 16.08 7.78 -7.89
C LEU A 40 16.29 8.97 -8.84
N ASP A 41 17.25 9.85 -8.56
CA ASP A 41 17.61 10.99 -9.42
C ASP A 41 18.80 10.67 -10.34
N LEU A 42 19.39 9.47 -10.22
CA LEU A 42 20.52 9.05 -11.05
C LEU A 42 20.15 8.85 -12.52
N PHE A 43 18.89 8.51 -12.80
CA PHE A 43 18.41 8.25 -14.16
C PHE A 43 17.30 9.25 -14.53
N PRO A 44 17.32 9.78 -15.76
CA PRO A 44 16.25 10.65 -16.21
C PRO A 44 14.93 9.88 -16.26
N GLY A 45 13.87 10.43 -15.65
CA GLY A 45 12.54 9.82 -15.65
C GLY A 45 12.28 8.80 -14.54
N SER A 46 13.28 8.41 -13.73
CA SER A 46 13.07 7.37 -12.71
C SER A 46 12.24 7.84 -11.52
N MET A 47 12.29 9.14 -11.16
CA MET A 47 11.42 9.70 -10.12
C MET A 47 9.95 9.66 -10.56
N GLU A 48 9.68 10.03 -11.80
CA GLU A 48 8.36 10.03 -12.40
C GLU A 48 7.80 8.61 -12.49
N PHE A 49 8.62 7.68 -12.99
CA PHE A 49 8.26 6.27 -13.03
C PHE A 49 7.97 5.72 -11.64
N SER A 50 8.80 6.04 -10.64
CA SER A 50 8.61 5.59 -9.27
C SER A 50 7.32 6.13 -8.65
N PHE A 51 7.00 7.41 -8.89
CA PHE A 51 5.75 8.01 -8.43
C PHE A 51 4.53 7.30 -9.03
N VAL A 52 4.53 7.06 -10.33
CA VAL A 52 3.45 6.36 -11.03
C VAL A 52 3.34 4.91 -10.55
N ALA A 53 4.47 4.21 -10.39
CA ALA A 53 4.49 2.84 -9.89
C ALA A 53 3.89 2.72 -8.48
N ILE A 54 4.22 3.66 -7.58
CA ILE A 54 3.64 3.73 -6.24
C ILE A 54 2.14 4.01 -6.31
N ALA A 55 1.70 4.99 -7.11
CA ALA A 55 0.28 5.29 -7.27
C ALA A 55 -0.51 4.08 -7.77
N LEU A 56 0.03 3.34 -8.75
CA LEU A 56 -0.57 2.10 -9.26
C LEU A 56 -0.61 1.00 -8.20
N LEU A 57 0.45 0.84 -7.39
CA LEU A 57 0.47 -0.14 -6.30
C LEU A 57 -0.58 0.18 -5.23
N GLU A 58 -0.72 1.44 -4.83
CA GLU A 58 -1.72 1.88 -3.85
C GLU A 58 -3.15 1.58 -4.35
N ILE A 59 -3.45 1.95 -5.61
CA ILE A 59 -4.76 1.71 -6.20
C ILE A 59 -5.02 0.22 -6.42
N ALA A 60 -4.03 -0.54 -6.89
CA ALA A 60 -4.17 -1.98 -7.05
C ALA A 60 -4.43 -2.66 -5.70
N THR A 61 -3.73 -2.25 -4.65
CA THR A 61 -3.95 -2.74 -3.28
C THR A 61 -5.39 -2.49 -2.84
N ALA A 62 -5.87 -1.25 -2.97
CA ALA A 62 -7.22 -0.89 -2.57
C ALA A 62 -8.28 -1.64 -3.40
N ALA A 63 -8.10 -1.72 -4.72
CA ALA A 63 -9.04 -2.39 -5.62
C ALA A 63 -9.14 -3.90 -5.31
N VAL A 64 -8.02 -4.58 -5.12
CA VAL A 64 -8.01 -6.02 -4.78
C VAL A 64 -8.72 -6.28 -3.45
N LEU A 65 -8.47 -5.44 -2.43
CA LEU A 65 -9.14 -5.54 -1.14
C LEU A 65 -10.64 -5.26 -1.24
N ILE A 66 -11.06 -4.24 -1.99
CA ILE A 66 -12.48 -3.93 -2.22
C ILE A 66 -13.17 -5.12 -2.89
N VAL A 67 -12.58 -5.69 -3.94
CA VAL A 67 -13.18 -6.86 -4.63
C VAL A 67 -13.28 -8.06 -3.68
N GLY A 68 -12.25 -8.32 -2.85
CA GLY A 68 -12.29 -9.38 -1.83
C GLY A 68 -13.40 -9.16 -0.79
N LEU A 69 -13.60 -7.91 -0.35
CA LEU A 69 -14.69 -7.54 0.56
C LEU A 69 -16.07 -7.69 -0.08
N LEU A 70 -16.25 -7.26 -1.33
CA LEU A 70 -17.52 -7.40 -2.07
C LEU A 70 -17.88 -8.87 -2.31
N LYS A 71 -16.87 -9.71 -2.58
CA LYS A 71 -17.02 -11.18 -2.66
C LYS A 71 -17.25 -11.84 -1.30
N LYS A 72 -17.22 -11.07 -0.21
CA LYS A 72 -17.40 -11.55 1.16
C LYS A 72 -16.41 -12.66 1.55
N GLU A 73 -15.17 -12.59 1.03
CA GLU A 73 -14.11 -13.56 1.34
C GLU A 73 -13.76 -13.63 2.84
N PHE A 74 -14.21 -12.64 3.62
CA PHE A 74 -14.09 -12.63 5.07
C PHE A 74 -15.10 -13.54 5.80
N LEU A 75 -16.09 -14.12 5.10
CA LEU A 75 -17.07 -15.07 5.65
C LEU A 75 -16.70 -16.50 5.26
N LEU A 76 -16.30 -17.32 6.24
CA LEU A 76 -15.99 -18.74 6.02
C LEU A 76 -17.18 -19.54 5.46
N LYS A 77 -18.41 -19.16 5.79
CA LYS A 77 -19.63 -19.84 5.30
C LYS A 77 -19.90 -19.61 3.81
N VAL A 78 -19.30 -18.60 3.19
CA VAL A 78 -19.60 -18.15 1.82
C VAL A 78 -18.41 -18.34 0.89
N ALA A 79 -17.19 -18.24 1.40
CA ALA A 79 -15.98 -18.27 0.60
C ALA A 79 -15.18 -19.57 0.83
N ASN A 80 -15.06 -20.38 -0.22
CA ASN A 80 -14.14 -21.52 -0.27
C ASN A 80 -12.66 -21.09 -0.34
N ASP A 81 -12.39 -19.81 -0.64
CA ASP A 81 -11.05 -19.27 -0.83
C ASP A 81 -10.99 -17.78 -0.46
N LYS A 82 -9.91 -17.36 0.22
CA LYS A 82 -9.65 -15.96 0.66
C LYS A 82 -8.53 -15.28 -0.15
N ARG A 83 -8.22 -15.80 -1.34
CA ARG A 83 -7.09 -15.38 -2.19
C ARG A 83 -7.02 -13.88 -2.43
N LEU A 84 -8.12 -13.18 -2.69
CA LEU A 84 -8.04 -11.74 -2.98
C LEU A 84 -7.70 -10.94 -1.73
N LEU A 85 -8.30 -11.27 -0.59
CA LEU A 85 -7.91 -10.63 0.68
C LEU A 85 -6.44 -10.94 1.03
N GLN A 86 -5.96 -12.15 0.75
CA GLN A 86 -4.54 -12.50 0.91
C GLN A 86 -3.64 -11.66 0.01
N TYR A 87 -3.94 -11.58 -1.29
CA TYR A 87 -3.18 -10.79 -2.24
C TYR A 87 -3.20 -9.30 -1.90
N GLY A 88 -4.35 -8.77 -1.46
CA GLY A 88 -4.47 -7.39 -1.01
C GLY A 88 -3.59 -7.09 0.21
N VAL A 89 -3.53 -8.01 1.18
CA VAL A 89 -2.66 -7.89 2.37
C VAL A 89 -1.17 -7.95 1.98
N VAL A 90 -0.80 -8.80 1.01
CA VAL A 90 0.58 -8.85 0.50
C VAL A 90 0.94 -7.58 -0.25
N LEU A 91 0.05 -7.10 -1.13
CA LEU A 91 0.23 -5.84 -1.85
C LEU A 91 0.37 -4.64 -0.89
N ALA A 92 -0.42 -4.60 0.18
CA ALA A 92 -0.29 -3.59 1.23
C ALA A 92 1.10 -3.58 1.87
N GLN A 93 1.65 -4.77 2.20
CA GLN A 93 3.00 -4.88 2.75
C GLN A 93 4.06 -4.40 1.75
N VAL A 94 3.97 -4.83 0.50
CA VAL A 94 4.90 -4.41 -0.57
C VAL A 94 4.85 -2.88 -0.73
N THR A 95 3.65 -2.30 -0.73
CA THR A 95 3.46 -0.85 -0.85
C THR A 95 4.09 -0.10 0.34
N PHE A 96 3.87 -0.55 1.57
CA PHE A 96 4.52 0.05 2.75
C PHE A 96 6.04 -0.07 2.71
N ILE A 97 6.58 -1.22 2.31
CA ILE A 97 8.03 -1.43 2.19
C ILE A 97 8.61 -0.49 1.12
N ALA A 98 7.96 -0.37 -0.04
CA ALA A 98 8.40 0.51 -1.12
C ALA A 98 8.38 1.99 -0.69
N LEU A 99 7.32 2.44 -0.02
CA LEU A 99 7.23 3.78 0.54
C LEU A 99 8.30 4.02 1.62
N GLY A 100 8.52 3.06 2.52
CA GLY A 100 9.51 3.14 3.59
C GLY A 100 10.93 3.22 3.03
N PHE A 101 11.22 2.44 1.99
CA PHE A 101 12.48 2.54 1.25
C PHE A 101 12.65 3.93 0.64
N GLY A 102 11.62 4.47 -0.01
CA GLY A 102 11.63 5.84 -0.55
C GLY A 102 11.98 6.89 0.51
N GLN A 103 11.35 6.84 1.69
CA GLN A 103 11.69 7.76 2.78
C GLN A 103 13.15 7.62 3.25
N ARG A 104 13.69 6.39 3.22
CA ARG A 104 15.08 6.13 3.61
C ARG A 104 16.09 6.68 2.62
N LEU A 105 15.79 6.65 1.32
CA LEU A 105 16.60 7.28 0.28
C LEU A 105 16.72 8.79 0.46
N THR A 106 15.73 9.41 1.11
CA THR A 106 15.68 10.85 1.36
C THR A 106 16.01 11.20 2.80
N HIS A 107 16.69 10.28 3.51
CA HIS A 107 17.14 10.42 4.90
C HIS A 107 16.04 10.72 5.94
N LYS A 108 14.76 10.43 5.63
CA LYS A 108 13.63 10.58 6.55
C LYS A 108 13.43 9.29 7.35
N TYR A 109 14.37 9.00 8.25
CA TYR A 109 14.47 7.70 8.93
C TYR A 109 13.27 7.38 9.84
N ASP A 110 12.70 8.37 10.53
CA ASP A 110 11.55 8.17 11.40
C ASP A 110 10.30 7.78 10.60
N ALA A 111 10.06 8.50 9.49
CA ALA A 111 8.97 8.19 8.57
C ALA A 111 9.16 6.80 7.92
N ALA A 112 10.38 6.46 7.53
CA ALA A 112 10.72 5.13 7.01
C ALA A 112 10.44 4.04 8.06
N GLY A 113 10.86 4.25 9.31
CA GLY A 113 10.65 3.33 10.43
C GLY A 113 9.17 3.07 10.68
N ALA A 114 8.34 4.11 10.67
CA ALA A 114 6.89 3.98 10.81
C ALA A 114 6.28 3.13 9.67
N LEU A 115 6.72 3.33 8.44
CA LEU A 115 6.22 2.55 7.28
C LEU A 115 6.63 1.08 7.35
N PHE A 116 7.86 0.76 7.76
CA PHE A 116 8.27 -0.63 7.99
C PHE A 116 7.54 -1.27 9.16
N PHE A 117 7.25 -0.50 10.22
CA PHE A 117 6.43 -0.95 11.31
C PHE A 117 4.99 -1.26 10.87
N TYR A 118 4.39 -0.40 10.03
CA TYR A 118 3.09 -0.67 9.41
C TYR A 118 3.11 -1.90 8.51
N ALA A 119 4.18 -2.14 7.75
CA ALA A 119 4.34 -3.37 6.97
C ALA A 119 4.34 -4.61 7.88
N ALA A 120 5.12 -4.60 8.96
CA ALA A 120 5.19 -5.71 9.91
C ALA A 120 3.85 -5.95 10.63
N LEU A 121 3.18 -4.90 11.10
CA LEU A 121 1.86 -5.00 11.71
C LEU A 121 0.81 -5.49 10.71
N THR A 122 0.87 -5.06 9.45
CA THR A 122 -0.03 -5.54 8.39
C THR A 122 0.17 -7.03 8.13
N PHE A 123 1.40 -7.53 8.17
CA PHE A 123 1.69 -8.96 8.08
C PHE A 123 1.04 -9.73 9.25
N ILE A 124 1.29 -9.30 10.49
CA ILE A 124 0.79 -9.97 11.70
C ILE A 124 -0.74 -9.93 11.72
N ALA A 125 -1.33 -8.74 11.59
CA ALA A 125 -2.78 -8.55 11.58
C ALA A 125 -3.44 -9.29 10.41
N GLY A 126 -2.80 -9.31 9.24
CA GLY A 126 -3.25 -10.06 8.07
C GLY A 126 -3.30 -11.56 8.33
N GLN A 127 -2.24 -12.15 8.91
CA GLN A 127 -2.22 -13.56 9.28
C GLN A 127 -3.34 -13.91 10.27
N MET A 128 -3.58 -13.04 11.26
CA MET A 128 -4.69 -13.20 12.20
C MET A 128 -6.05 -13.07 11.50
N ALA A 129 -6.23 -12.07 10.64
CA ALA A 129 -7.49 -11.79 9.96
C ALA A 129 -7.88 -12.88 8.94
N LEU A 130 -6.89 -13.52 8.32
CA LEU A 130 -7.12 -14.61 7.36
C LEU A 130 -7.46 -15.93 8.06
N LYS A 131 -6.89 -16.17 9.25
CA LYS A 131 -7.15 -17.35 10.08
C LYS A 131 -8.40 -17.24 10.96
N ALA A 132 -8.86 -16.02 11.23
CA ALA A 132 -10.02 -15.79 12.08
C ALA A 132 -11.31 -16.44 11.50
N GLU A 133 -12.05 -17.11 12.39
CA GLU A 133 -13.32 -17.78 12.15
C GLU A 133 -14.53 -16.83 12.09
#